data_AF-A0A5C6JYY8-F1
#
_entry.id   AF-A0A5C6JYY8-F1
#
_cell.length_a   1.000
_cell.length_b   1.000
_cell.length_c   1.000
_cell.angle_alpha   90.00
_cell.angle_beta   90.00
_cell.angle_gamma   90.00
#
_symmetry.space_group_name_H-M   'P 1'
#
loop_
_entity.id
_entity.type
_entity.pdbx_description
1 polymer ?
#
loop_
_entity_poly.entity_id
_entity_poly.type
_entity_poly.pdbx_seq_one_letter_code
_entity_poly.pdbx_strand_id
1 'polypeptide(L)'
;MTTVPHEETGQEEEPTIRLHRWCATWPDNDPHANFKSDVVLYGRLDPLATLRGMSESLGIPVGALARYVLARWATGGSGGLLEIGPVMVHRLWEPIAEAERQDSDGERLRAYHRLREMIAWLKLPLDEPSVYPAQYEDTTDTADTTDTKG
;
A
#
# COMPACT_ATOMS: atom_id res chain seq x y z
N MET A 1 30.31 35.80 16.20
CA MET A 1 29.88 34.56 15.52
C MET A 1 28.38 34.72 15.30
N THR A 2 28.01 35.22 14.13
CA THR A 2 26.64 35.69 13.85
C THR A 2 25.82 34.50 13.36
N THR A 3 24.88 34.05 14.17
CA THR A 3 23.89 33.05 13.79
C THR A 3 23.00 33.65 12.72
N VAL A 4 23.07 33.12 11.51
CA VAL A 4 22.15 33.46 10.42
C VAL A 4 20.81 32.80 10.72
N PRO A 5 19.69 33.53 10.78
CA PRO A 5 18.39 32.90 10.85
C PRO A 5 18.09 32.25 9.50
N HIS A 6 17.72 30.97 9.52
CA HIS A 6 17.22 30.27 8.35
C HIS A 6 15.82 30.82 8.05
N GLU A 7 15.71 31.75 7.10
CA GLU A 7 14.42 32.12 6.51
C GLU A 7 13.94 30.95 5.64
N GLU A 8 13.19 30.01 6.23
CA GLU A 8 12.30 29.14 5.48
C GLU A 8 11.03 29.92 5.13
N THR A 9 11.09 30.74 4.09
CA THR A 9 9.89 31.36 3.50
C THR A 9 9.65 30.81 2.11
N GLY A 10 9.24 29.55 2.06
CA GLY A 10 8.34 29.06 1.04
C GLY A 10 7.14 28.49 1.77
N GLN A 11 6.03 29.22 1.87
CA GLN A 11 4.76 28.58 2.23
C GLN A 11 4.45 27.61 1.10
N GLU A 12 4.77 26.32 1.29
CA GLU A 12 4.22 25.29 0.43
C GLU A 12 2.70 25.37 0.54
N GLU A 13 2.04 25.76 -0.53
CA GLU A 13 0.58 25.71 -0.60
C GLU A 13 0.13 24.27 -0.29
N GLU A 14 -0.66 24.10 0.77
CA GLU A 14 -1.18 22.79 1.10
C GLU A 14 -2.14 22.32 -0.02
N PRO A 15 -1.91 21.14 -0.61
CA PRO A 15 -2.74 20.66 -1.71
C PRO A 15 -4.17 20.44 -1.24
N THR A 16 -5.12 21.09 -1.91
CA THR A 16 -6.55 20.88 -1.70
C THR A 16 -7.10 19.89 -2.72
N ILE A 17 -7.70 18.78 -2.25
CA ILE A 17 -8.29 17.75 -3.11
C ILE A 17 -9.81 17.72 -2.91
N ARG A 18 -10.56 17.73 -4.03
CA ARG A 18 -12.01 17.51 -4.04
C ARG A 18 -12.33 16.11 -4.54
N LEU A 19 -12.88 15.28 -3.65
CA LEU A 19 -13.34 13.93 -3.99
C LEU A 19 -14.65 14.02 -4.78
N HIS A 20 -14.60 13.76 -6.08
CA HIS A 20 -15.78 13.73 -6.95
C HIS A 20 -15.98 12.32 -7.52
N ARG A 21 -17.22 11.98 -7.83
CA ARG A 21 -17.52 10.73 -8.54
C ARG A 21 -17.12 10.88 -10.00
N TRP A 22 -16.38 9.89 -10.50
CA TRP A 22 -16.07 9.80 -11.92
C TRP A 22 -17.00 8.77 -12.58
N CYS A 23 -17.64 9.17 -13.68
CA CYS A 23 -18.49 8.32 -14.50
C CYS A 23 -18.08 8.53 -15.96
N ALA A 24 -17.62 7.46 -16.61
CA ALA A 24 -17.20 7.51 -18.00
C ALA A 24 -17.47 6.17 -18.71
N THR A 25 -17.42 6.19 -20.03
CA THR A 25 -17.39 5.02 -20.90
C THR A 25 -16.06 4.97 -21.64
N TRP A 26 -15.64 3.78 -22.07
CA TRP A 26 -14.40 3.57 -22.84
C TRP A 26 -14.63 2.51 -23.92
N PRO A 27 -13.77 2.46 -24.96
CA PRO A 27 -13.82 1.42 -25.99
C PRO A 27 -13.58 0.02 -25.42
N ASP A 28 -14.10 -1.00 -26.11
CA ASP A 28 -14.00 -2.41 -25.67
C ASP A 28 -12.55 -2.93 -25.58
N ASN A 29 -11.62 -2.30 -26.30
CA ASN A 29 -10.20 -2.66 -26.34
C ASN A 29 -9.31 -1.75 -25.47
N ASP A 30 -9.88 -0.98 -24.53
CA ASP A 30 -9.08 -0.14 -23.64
C ASP A 30 -8.25 -1.00 -22.67
N PRO A 31 -6.90 -0.94 -22.70
CA PRO A 31 -6.03 -1.78 -21.86
C PRO A 31 -6.17 -1.49 -20.36
N HIS A 32 -6.84 -0.41 -19.98
CA HIS A 32 -7.10 -0.01 -18.61
C HIS A 32 -8.59 -0.07 -18.24
N ALA A 33 -9.43 -0.70 -19.08
CA ALA A 33 -10.87 -0.84 -18.87
C ALA A 33 -11.22 -1.36 -17.46
N ASN A 34 -10.49 -2.36 -16.98
CA ASN A 34 -10.73 -2.95 -15.65
C ASN A 34 -10.48 -1.92 -14.53
N PHE A 35 -9.34 -1.24 -14.55
CA PHE A 35 -9.02 -0.23 -13.53
C PHE A 35 -10.00 0.96 -13.57
N LYS A 36 -10.37 1.42 -14.76
CA LYS A 36 -11.39 2.47 -14.92
C LYS A 36 -12.75 2.02 -14.38
N SER A 37 -13.14 0.77 -14.62
CA SER A 37 -14.36 0.16 -14.05
C SER A 37 -14.32 0.19 -12.53
N ASP A 38 -13.19 -0.18 -11.93
CA ASP A 38 -13.01 -0.17 -10.48
C ASP A 38 -13.12 1.25 -9.91
N VAL A 39 -12.50 2.25 -10.55
CA VAL A 39 -12.62 3.65 -10.11
C VAL A 39 -14.09 4.11 -10.11
N VAL A 40 -14.86 3.77 -11.15
CA VAL A 40 -16.31 4.08 -11.22
C VAL A 40 -17.09 3.34 -10.13
N LEU A 41 -16.79 2.05 -9.92
CA LEU A 41 -17.48 1.22 -8.94
C LEU A 41 -17.23 1.70 -7.51
N TYR A 42 -15.96 1.88 -7.12
CA TYR A 42 -15.56 2.35 -5.79
C TYR A 42 -15.98 3.81 -5.54
N GLY A 43 -16.12 4.63 -6.60
CA GLY A 43 -16.67 5.98 -6.50
C GLY A 43 -18.12 6.04 -5.96
N ARG A 44 -18.83 4.90 -5.86
CA ARG A 44 -20.16 4.82 -5.26
C ARG A 44 -20.14 4.80 -3.73
N LEU A 45 -19.00 4.45 -3.11
CA LEU A 45 -18.84 4.41 -1.67
C LEU A 45 -18.71 5.84 -1.09
N ASP A 46 -18.99 6.01 0.21
CA ASP A 46 -18.58 7.20 0.95
C ASP A 46 -17.14 6.99 1.45
N PRO A 47 -16.12 7.61 0.84
CA PRO A 47 -14.72 7.37 1.20
C PRO A 47 -14.37 7.93 2.58
N LEU A 48 -15.21 8.79 3.17
CA LEU A 48 -14.93 9.43 4.46
C LEU A 48 -15.63 8.75 5.63
N ALA A 49 -16.53 7.78 5.41
CA ALA A 49 -17.29 7.14 6.49
C ALA A 49 -16.37 6.61 7.61
N THR A 50 -15.37 5.80 7.24
CA THR A 50 -14.38 5.26 8.18
C THR A 50 -13.51 6.35 8.80
N LEU A 51 -13.08 7.35 8.00
CA LEU A 51 -12.19 8.42 8.49
C LEU A 51 -12.90 9.33 9.49
N ARG A 52 -14.20 9.58 9.34
CA ARG A 52 -15.00 10.33 10.33
C ARG A 52 -15.06 9.56 11.65
N GLY A 53 -15.35 8.26 11.61
CA GLY A 53 -15.38 7.42 12.82
C GLY A 53 -14.02 7.37 13.54
N MET A 54 -12.92 7.27 12.79
CA MET A 54 -11.56 7.35 13.36
C MET A 54 -11.27 8.74 13.94
N SER A 55 -11.71 9.80 13.27
CA SER A 55 -11.51 11.17 13.73
C SER A 55 -12.20 11.41 15.08
N GLU A 56 -13.44 10.96 15.22
CA GLU A 56 -14.21 11.04 16.47
C GLU A 56 -13.57 10.22 17.59
N SER A 57 -13.10 9.01 17.29
CA SER A 57 -12.51 8.12 18.30
C SER A 57 -11.10 8.53 18.74
N LEU A 58 -10.29 9.13 17.85
CA LEU A 58 -8.87 9.39 18.09
C LEU A 58 -8.56 10.88 18.32
N GLY A 59 -9.53 11.77 18.07
CA GLY A 59 -9.31 13.22 18.14
C GLY A 59 -8.43 13.78 17.03
N ILE A 60 -8.21 13.03 15.95
CA ILE A 60 -7.34 13.42 14.82
C ILE A 60 -8.21 14.01 13.69
N PRO A 61 -7.89 15.18 13.11
CA PRO A 61 -8.68 15.74 12.02
C PRO A 61 -8.76 14.83 10.79
N VAL A 62 -9.94 14.73 10.16
CA VAL A 62 -10.17 13.91 8.94
C VAL A 62 -9.15 14.21 7.84
N GLY A 63 -8.78 15.48 7.64
CA GLY A 63 -7.78 15.88 6.65
C GLY A 63 -6.38 15.30 6.92
N ALA A 64 -5.97 15.24 8.19
CA ALA A 64 -4.70 14.63 8.59
C ALA A 64 -4.72 13.10 8.38
N LEU A 65 -5.83 12.45 8.73
CA LEU A 65 -6.03 11.02 8.45
C LEU A 65 -6.03 10.72 6.94
N ALA A 66 -6.70 11.55 6.14
CA ALA A 66 -6.71 11.42 4.69
C ALA A 66 -5.30 11.61 4.09
N ARG A 67 -4.55 12.64 4.53
CA ARG A 67 -3.16 12.84 4.13
C ARG A 67 -2.29 11.65 4.50
N TYR A 68 -2.44 11.11 5.71
CA TYR A 68 -1.73 9.90 6.13
C TYR A 68 -2.06 8.70 5.24
N VAL A 69 -3.34 8.44 4.97
CA VAL A 69 -3.76 7.32 4.10
C VAL A 69 -3.22 7.49 2.68
N LEU A 70 -3.33 8.68 2.10
CA LEU A 70 -2.78 8.96 0.77
C LEU A 70 -1.26 8.84 0.75
N ALA A 71 -0.56 9.39 1.74
CA ALA A 71 0.89 9.26 1.85
C ALA A 71 1.31 7.80 2.05
N ARG A 72 0.65 7.04 2.94
CA ARG A 72 1.04 5.67 3.27
C ARG A 72 0.69 4.67 2.17
N TRP A 73 -0.46 4.84 1.51
CA TRP A 73 -1.01 3.83 0.60
C TRP A 73 -1.10 4.28 -0.85
N ALA A 74 -1.39 5.56 -1.14
CA ALA A 74 -1.44 6.03 -2.52
C ALA A 74 -0.04 6.28 -3.10
N THR A 75 0.91 6.81 -2.30
CA THR A 75 2.34 6.76 -2.67
C THR A 75 2.91 5.35 -2.47
N GLY A 76 2.30 4.59 -1.56
CA GLY A 76 2.47 3.16 -1.33
C GLY A 76 1.82 2.25 -2.38
N GLY A 77 1.44 2.74 -3.56
CA GLY A 77 1.34 1.86 -4.75
C GLY A 77 2.70 1.23 -5.08
N SER A 78 3.77 1.87 -4.60
CA SER A 78 5.10 1.29 -4.46
C SER A 78 5.29 0.44 -3.20
N GLY A 79 4.36 0.34 -2.27
CA GLY A 79 4.45 -0.48 -1.05
C GLY A 79 4.60 -1.96 -1.37
N GLY A 80 3.81 -2.51 -2.30
CA GLY A 80 4.07 -3.85 -2.86
C GLY A 80 5.41 -3.94 -3.60
N LEU A 81 5.86 -2.85 -4.24
CA LEU A 81 7.17 -2.70 -4.89
C LEU A 81 8.34 -2.47 -3.90
N LEU A 82 8.06 -2.05 -2.66
CA LEU A 82 9.03 -1.66 -1.62
C LEU A 82 9.19 -2.81 -0.62
N GLU A 83 8.11 -3.52 -0.33
CA GLU A 83 8.09 -4.73 0.51
C GLU A 83 8.52 -5.98 -0.27
N ILE A 84 8.15 -6.09 -1.56
CA ILE A 84 8.58 -7.21 -2.43
C ILE A 84 9.78 -6.81 -3.33
N GLY A 85 9.99 -5.52 -3.61
CA GLY A 85 11.07 -5.03 -4.47
C GLY A 85 10.70 -4.97 -5.97
N PRO A 86 11.22 -4.01 -6.76
CA PRO A 86 10.99 -3.94 -8.22
C PRO A 86 11.47 -5.19 -8.96
N VAL A 87 12.53 -5.81 -8.45
CA VAL A 87 13.05 -7.07 -8.98
C VAL A 87 12.00 -8.18 -8.91
N MET A 88 11.27 -8.29 -7.81
CA MET A 88 10.31 -9.38 -7.64
C MET A 88 9.01 -9.13 -8.42
N VAL A 89 8.58 -7.87 -8.55
CA VAL A 89 7.45 -7.52 -9.43
C VAL A 89 7.78 -7.86 -10.88
N HIS A 90 8.97 -7.51 -11.36
CA HIS A 90 9.40 -7.92 -12.71
C HIS A 90 9.46 -9.45 -12.86
N ARG A 91 10.00 -10.15 -11.86
CA ARG A 91 10.10 -11.61 -11.87
C ARG A 91 8.73 -12.28 -11.91
N LEU A 92 7.73 -11.76 -11.18
CA LEU A 92 6.36 -12.28 -11.19
C LEU A 92 5.64 -11.92 -12.50
N TRP A 93 5.95 -10.79 -13.11
CA TRP A 93 5.31 -10.37 -14.36
C TRP A 93 5.84 -11.08 -15.61
N GLU A 94 7.11 -11.45 -15.62
CA GLU A 94 7.79 -12.02 -16.79
C GLU A 94 7.12 -13.28 -17.38
N PRO A 95 6.65 -14.27 -16.59
CA PRO A 95 5.95 -15.43 -17.13
C PRO A 95 4.62 -15.07 -17.81
N ILE A 96 3.91 -14.06 -17.28
CA ILE A 96 2.65 -13.57 -17.86
C ILE A 96 2.93 -12.91 -19.20
N ALA A 97 3.90 -12.01 -19.23
CA ALA A 97 4.26 -11.28 -20.45
C ALA A 97 4.73 -12.22 -21.58
N GLU A 98 5.43 -13.31 -21.25
CA GLU A 98 5.84 -14.31 -22.24
C GLU A 98 4.64 -15.14 -22.75
N ALA A 99 3.75 -15.57 -21.86
CA ALA A 99 2.55 -16.30 -22.26
C ALA A 99 1.63 -15.46 -23.17
N GLU A 100 1.46 -14.16 -22.86
CA GLU A 100 0.66 -13.26 -23.69
C GLU A 100 1.30 -12.98 -25.06
N ARG A 101 2.64 -12.99 -25.17
CA ARG A 101 3.32 -12.89 -26.47
C ARG A 101 3.07 -14.10 -27.37
N GLN A 102 2.95 -15.29 -26.78
CA GLN A 102 2.74 -16.53 -27.52
C GLN A 102 1.25 -16.81 -27.79
N ASP A 103 0.35 -16.11 -27.09
CA ASP A 103 -1.12 -16.14 -27.25
C ASP A 103 -1.70 -17.55 -27.37
N SER A 104 -1.33 -18.43 -26.44
CA SER A 104 -1.88 -19.78 -26.38
C SER A 104 -2.25 -20.20 -24.97
N ASP A 105 -3.31 -20.99 -24.87
CA ASP A 105 -3.81 -21.50 -23.59
C ASP A 105 -2.78 -22.39 -22.89
N GLY A 106 -1.99 -23.14 -23.67
CA GLY A 106 -0.90 -23.96 -23.15
C GLY A 106 0.16 -23.12 -22.43
N GLU A 107 0.53 -21.98 -23.00
CA GLU A 107 1.52 -21.08 -22.39
C GLU A 107 0.93 -20.29 -21.21
N ARG A 108 -0.33 -19.87 -21.29
CA ARG A 108 -1.03 -19.27 -20.14
C ARG A 108 -1.08 -20.22 -18.94
N LEU A 109 -1.37 -21.50 -19.18
CA LEU A 109 -1.39 -22.51 -18.11
C LEU A 109 0.01 -22.75 -17.52
N ARG A 110 1.05 -22.79 -18.35
CA ARG A 110 2.45 -22.88 -17.88
C ARG A 110 2.84 -21.67 -17.03
N ALA A 111 2.47 -20.47 -17.46
CA ALA A 111 2.71 -19.24 -16.70
C ALA A 111 1.98 -19.27 -15.34
N TYR A 112 0.72 -19.73 -15.31
CA TYR A 112 -0.01 -19.91 -14.06
C TYR A 112 0.71 -20.86 -13.09
N HIS A 113 1.18 -22.02 -13.56
CA HIS A 113 1.90 -22.95 -12.70
C HIS A 113 3.18 -22.34 -12.13
N ARG A 114 3.95 -21.63 -12.97
CA ARG A 114 5.18 -20.95 -12.54
C ARG A 114 4.88 -19.85 -11.52
N LEU A 115 3.83 -19.06 -11.72
CA LEU A 115 3.38 -18.05 -10.76
C LEU A 115 2.96 -18.68 -9.43
N ARG A 116 2.19 -19.77 -9.48
CA ARG A 116 1.72 -20.48 -8.30
C ARG A 116 2.90 -20.95 -7.44
N GLU A 117 3.95 -21.47 -8.05
CA GLU A 117 5.18 -21.88 -7.34
C GLU A 117 5.89 -20.68 -6.72
N MET A 118 6.00 -19.57 -7.44
CA MET A 118 6.64 -18.35 -6.92
C MET A 118 5.87 -17.74 -5.75
N ILE A 119 4.54 -17.75 -5.81
CA ILE A 119 3.66 -17.19 -4.77
C ILE A 119 3.52 -18.15 -3.58
N ALA A 120 3.66 -19.46 -3.76
CA ALA A 120 3.52 -20.44 -2.69
C ALA A 120 4.44 -20.14 -1.49
N TRP A 121 5.67 -19.69 -1.74
CA TRP A 121 6.62 -19.31 -0.70
C TRP A 121 6.21 -18.05 0.08
N LEU A 122 5.54 -17.10 -0.59
CA LEU A 122 4.98 -15.91 0.07
C LEU A 122 3.74 -16.25 0.91
N LYS A 123 3.01 -17.30 0.50
CA LYS A 123 1.80 -17.76 1.18
C LYS A 123 2.09 -18.57 2.45
N LEU A 124 3.23 -19.27 2.51
CA LEU A 124 3.60 -20.13 3.62
C LEU A 124 3.50 -19.46 5.02
N PRO A 125 4.06 -18.26 5.28
CA PRO A 125 3.89 -17.57 6.56
C PRO A 125 2.44 -17.15 6.88
N LEU A 126 1.57 -17.03 5.89
CA LEU A 126 0.16 -16.68 6.10
C LEU A 126 -0.67 -17.90 6.51
N ASP A 127 -0.32 -19.08 5.97
CA ASP A 127 -1.00 -20.34 6.26
C ASP A 127 -0.43 -21.00 7.53
N GLU A 128 0.86 -20.82 7.80
CA GLU A 128 1.55 -21.34 8.97
C GLU A 128 2.34 -20.20 9.67
N PRO A 129 1.65 -19.36 10.46
CA PRO A 129 2.27 -18.20 11.12
C PRO A 129 3.42 -18.54 12.06
N SER A 130 3.51 -19.79 12.53
CA SER A 130 4.58 -20.29 13.40
C SER A 130 5.87 -20.63 12.67
N VAL A 131 5.90 -20.63 11.32
CA VAL A 131 7.08 -20.97 10.51
C VAL A 131 8.14 -19.88 10.58
N TYR A 132 7.75 -18.63 10.89
CA TYR A 132 8.68 -17.55 11.15
C TYR A 132 8.69 -17.22 12.66
N PRO A 133 9.88 -17.02 13.26
CA PRO A 133 9.98 -16.57 14.64
C PRO A 133 9.31 -15.19 14.77
N ALA A 134 8.60 -14.97 15.88
CA ALA A 134 7.96 -13.70 16.18
C ALA A 134 8.99 -12.57 16.07
N GLN A 135 8.83 -11.73 15.05
CA GLN A 135 9.62 -10.50 14.94
C GLN A 135 8.88 -9.44 15.74
N TYR A 136 9.54 -8.95 16.79
CA TYR A 136 9.09 -7.97 17.80
C TYR A 136 8.27 -8.52 18.98
N GLU A 137 8.98 -9.07 19.97
CA GLU A 137 8.60 -8.80 21.37
C GLU A 137 9.09 -7.38 21.69
N ASP A 138 8.14 -6.48 21.95
CA ASP A 138 8.42 -5.16 22.52
C ASP A 138 8.99 -5.36 23.93
N THR A 139 10.31 -5.40 24.06
CA THR A 139 10.98 -5.37 25.36
C THR A 139 10.91 -3.95 25.92
N THR A 140 9.71 -3.52 26.29
CA THR A 140 9.50 -2.38 27.20
C THR A 140 8.80 -2.87 28.47
N ASP A 141 9.30 -3.96 29.04
CA ASP A 141 8.99 -4.31 30.42
C ASP A 141 10.19 -4.95 31.12
N THR A 142 11.15 -4.12 31.55
CA THR A 142 12.00 -4.39 32.72
C THR A 142 12.84 -3.16 33.08
N ALA A 143 12.32 -2.34 33.99
CA ALA A 143 13.12 -1.68 35.04
C ALA A 143 12.18 -1.02 36.06
N ASP A 144 11.53 -1.84 36.88
CA ASP A 144 11.30 -1.47 38.28
C ASP A 144 12.29 -2.27 39.13
N THR A 145 12.71 -1.67 40.24
CA THR A 145 13.65 -2.17 41.27
C THR A 145 15.12 -1.77 41.10
N THR A 146 15.45 -0.56 41.56
CA THR A 146 16.57 -0.43 42.51
C THR A 146 16.13 0.36 43.73
N ASP A 147 15.78 -0.41 44.76
CA ASP A 147 15.95 -0.06 46.16
C ASP A 147 17.42 0.33 46.40
N THR A 148 17.71 1.51 46.95
CA THR A 148 18.97 1.77 47.66
C THR A 148 18.75 2.81 48.75
N LYS A 149 18.56 2.31 49.98
CA LYS A 149 18.87 2.95 51.27
C LYS A 149 20.19 3.74 51.24
N GLY A 150 20.19 4.92 51.88
CA GLY A 150 21.38 5.68 52.29
C GLY A 150 21.03 7.06 52.78
#